data_AF-A0A1B9SCM8-F1
#
_entry.id   AF-A0A1B9SCM8-F1
#
_cell.length_a   1.000
_cell.length_b   1.000
_cell.length_c   1.000
_cell.angle_alpha   90.00
_cell.angle_beta   90.00
_cell.angle_gamma   90.00
#
_symmetry.space_group_name_H-M   'P 1'
#
loop_
_entity.id
_entity.type
_entity.pdbx_description
1 polymer ?
#
loop_
_entity_poly.entity_id
_entity_poly.type
_entity_poly.pdbx_seq_one_letter_code
_entity_poly.pdbx_strand_id
1 'polypeptide(L)'
;MINNHIVPPVVILTNSRVEKNGPQILELTLGRFQIITPAKVTAQAPSWRSYLFMQSDPDSGVDLRPHSKEDGSAWQSGYSEGQKVGIAEARSYFEEAERRMRRDYEGMARYHDLASRGAVSMPVASQKSKALQISKDGRVALRGSQTIKIVVSPTFNGKAGASAFPVGSADVTMRNVPVPIAKGQ
;
A
#
# COMPACT_ATOMS: atom_id res chain seq x y z
N MET A 1 -14.00 2.92 0.23
CA MET A 1 -14.04 4.04 1.19
C MET A 1 -14.96 3.67 2.34
N ILE A 2 -14.65 4.10 3.56
CA ILE A 2 -15.47 3.91 4.76
C ILE A 2 -16.03 5.28 5.15
N ASN A 3 -17.35 5.39 5.32
CA ASN A 3 -18.05 6.64 5.69
C ASN A 3 -17.66 7.86 4.81
N ASN A 4 -17.40 7.63 3.52
CA ASN A 4 -16.95 8.62 2.50
C ASN A 4 -15.66 9.40 2.79
N HIS A 5 -15.05 9.28 3.98
CA HIS A 5 -13.92 10.11 4.39
C HIS A 5 -12.73 9.30 4.91
N ILE A 6 -12.85 7.97 4.98
CA ILE A 6 -11.78 7.10 5.46
C ILE A 6 -11.36 6.16 4.34
N VAL A 7 -10.08 6.23 3.98
CA VAL A 7 -9.45 5.22 3.13
C VAL A 7 -9.23 3.96 3.97
N PRO A 8 -9.72 2.80 3.52
CA PRO A 8 -9.47 1.54 4.19
C PRO A 8 -7.96 1.27 4.32
N PRO A 9 -7.54 0.48 5.33
CA PRO A 9 -6.16 0.02 5.38
C PRO A 9 -5.88 -0.93 4.21
N VAL A 10 -4.60 -1.04 3.86
CA VAL A 10 -4.13 -1.96 2.83
C VAL A 10 -3.65 -3.24 3.51
N VAL A 11 -4.34 -4.36 3.28
CA VAL A 11 -3.95 -5.68 3.79
C VAL A 11 -3.34 -6.50 2.66
N ILE A 12 -2.12 -6.99 2.84
CA ILE A 12 -1.50 -7.96 1.92
C ILE A 12 -1.60 -9.37 2.48
N LEU A 13 -1.70 -10.34 1.57
CA LEU A 13 -1.50 -11.75 1.86
C LEU A 13 -0.16 -12.15 1.23
N THR A 14 0.73 -12.72 2.04
CA THR A 14 1.88 -13.47 1.55
C THR A 14 1.53 -14.94 1.60
N ASN A 15 1.64 -15.65 0.48
CA ASN A 15 1.33 -17.08 0.37
C ASN A 15 2.27 -17.94 1.23
N SER A 16 2.13 -19.26 1.10
CA SER A 16 2.86 -20.25 1.89
C SER A 16 4.34 -19.92 2.05
N ARG A 17 4.82 -19.89 3.29
CA ARG A 17 6.21 -19.67 3.66
C ARG A 17 6.73 -20.81 4.51
N VAL A 18 7.99 -21.13 4.28
CA VAL A 18 8.80 -22.04 5.10
C VAL A 18 9.93 -21.22 5.68
N GLU A 19 10.01 -21.15 7.00
CA GLU A 19 11.05 -20.41 7.71
C GLU A 19 11.81 -21.36 8.64
N LYS A 20 13.14 -21.40 8.49
CA LYS A 20 14.01 -22.24 9.30
C LYS A 20 14.58 -21.42 10.45
N ASN A 21 14.09 -21.67 11.66
CA ASN A 21 14.52 -21.00 12.88
C ASN A 21 15.55 -21.85 13.62
N GLY A 22 16.81 -21.74 13.17
CA GLY A 22 17.92 -22.54 13.71
C GLY A 22 17.90 -23.99 13.22
N PRO A 23 18.69 -24.89 13.85
CA PRO A 23 18.85 -26.26 13.36
C PRO A 23 17.65 -27.18 13.64
N GLN A 24 16.76 -26.80 14.57
CA GLN A 24 15.73 -27.70 15.13
C GLN A 24 14.29 -27.23 14.89
N ILE A 25 14.06 -26.01 14.40
CA ILE A 25 12.71 -25.45 14.25
C ILE A 25 12.47 -25.10 12.77
N LEU A 26 11.35 -25.60 12.23
CA LEU A 26 10.86 -25.28 10.91
C LEU A 26 9.41 -24.79 11.04
N GLU A 27 9.18 -23.54 10.68
CA GLU A 27 7.85 -22.91 10.71
C GLU A 27 7.24 -22.93 9.31
N LEU A 28 6.07 -23.58 9.21
CA LEU A 28 5.31 -23.70 7.97
C LEU A 28 4.05 -22.85 8.13
N THR A 29 3.97 -21.75 7.38
CA THR A 29 2.82 -20.85 7.39
C THR A 29 2.09 -20.96 6.05
N LEU A 30 0.78 -21.18 6.06
CA LEU A 30 -0.03 -21.24 4.83
C LEU A 30 -0.27 -19.86 4.20
N GLY A 31 -0.37 -18.83 5.04
CA GLY A 31 -0.47 -17.45 4.59
C GLY A 31 -0.24 -16.46 5.72
N ARG A 32 0.45 -15.36 5.39
CA ARG A 32 0.70 -14.24 6.32
C ARG A 32 -0.08 -13.01 5.87
N PHE A 33 -1.06 -12.62 6.68
CA PHE A 33 -1.78 -11.37 6.50
C PHE A 33 -1.05 -10.23 7.20
N GLN A 34 -0.93 -9.09 6.54
CA GLN A 34 -0.28 -7.92 7.10
C GLN A 34 -0.99 -6.63 6.67
N ILE A 35 -1.29 -5.76 7.64
CA ILE A 35 -1.68 -4.38 7.36
C ILE A 35 -0.40 -3.59 7.08
N ILE A 36 -0.15 -3.23 5.82
CA ILE A 36 1.05 -2.47 5.41
C ILE A 36 0.81 -0.97 5.35
N THR A 37 -0.46 -0.56 5.28
CA THR A 37 -0.83 0.85 5.32
C THR A 37 -2.05 0.99 6.21
N PRO A 38 -1.98 1.80 7.28
CA PRO A 38 -3.12 1.99 8.19
C PRO A 38 -4.24 2.80 7.51
N ALA A 39 -5.43 2.73 8.09
CA ALA A 39 -6.56 3.56 7.65
C ALA A 39 -6.23 5.05 7.82
N LYS A 40 -6.62 5.89 6.86
CA LYS A 40 -6.36 7.33 6.87
C LYS A 40 -7.61 8.13 6.53
N VAL A 41 -7.77 9.29 7.19
CA VAL A 41 -8.82 10.25 6.85
C VAL A 41 -8.38 11.02 5.60
N THR A 42 -9.28 11.20 4.65
CA THR A 42 -9.04 11.96 3.42
C THR A 42 -10.27 12.77 3.03
N ALA A 43 -10.05 13.90 2.37
CA ALA A 43 -11.11 14.68 1.74
C ALA A 43 -11.54 14.09 0.39
N GLN A 44 -10.63 13.40 -0.31
CA GLN A 44 -10.88 12.82 -1.63
C GLN A 44 -10.43 11.36 -1.66
N ALA A 45 -11.18 10.52 -2.36
CA ALA A 45 -10.78 9.13 -2.55
C ALA A 45 -9.43 9.05 -3.30
N PRO A 46 -8.58 8.05 -3.02
CA PRO A 46 -7.39 7.80 -3.80
C PRO A 46 -7.74 7.65 -5.29
N SER A 47 -6.96 8.28 -6.15
CA SER A 47 -7.15 8.25 -7.60
C SER A 47 -5.94 7.57 -8.24
N TRP A 48 -6.14 6.88 -9.37
CA TRP A 48 -5.03 6.32 -10.15
C TRP A 48 -3.96 7.37 -10.47
N ARG A 49 -4.36 8.65 -10.59
CA ARG A 49 -3.45 9.78 -10.82
C ARG A 49 -2.43 9.96 -9.70
N SER A 50 -2.78 9.69 -8.43
CA SER A 50 -1.80 9.82 -7.35
C SER A 50 -0.71 8.75 -7.38
N TYR A 51 -0.89 7.70 -8.20
CA TYR A 51 0.10 6.64 -8.37
C TYR A 51 0.86 6.80 -9.69
N LEU A 52 0.15 7.04 -10.78
CA LEU A 52 0.71 6.96 -12.14
C LEU A 52 1.17 8.30 -12.71
N PHE A 53 0.90 9.41 -12.03
CA PHE A 53 1.32 10.73 -12.51
C PHE A 53 2.83 10.89 -12.33
N MET A 54 3.55 10.88 -13.44
CA MET A 54 4.97 11.22 -13.50
C MET A 54 5.11 12.71 -13.75
N GLN A 55 5.86 13.40 -12.89
CA GLN A 55 6.33 14.73 -13.24
C GLN A 55 7.46 14.57 -14.27
N SER A 56 7.34 15.26 -15.39
CA SER A 56 8.49 15.50 -16.26
C SER A 56 9.39 16.52 -15.57
N ASP A 57 10.71 16.30 -15.61
CA ASP A 57 11.67 17.29 -15.11
C ASP A 57 11.48 18.64 -15.81
N PRO A 58 11.78 19.76 -15.13
CA PRO A 58 11.71 21.10 -15.72
C PRO A 58 12.71 21.23 -16.88
N ASP A 59 12.39 22.14 -17.82
CA ASP A 59 13.22 22.45 -18.99
C ASP A 59 14.70 22.54 -18.59
N SER A 60 15.51 21.61 -19.09
CA SER A 60 16.94 21.63 -18.88
C SER A 60 17.51 22.82 -19.66
N GLY A 61 17.69 23.95 -18.97
CA GLY A 61 18.28 25.18 -19.52
C GLY A 61 19.75 25.07 -19.92
N VAL A 62 20.26 23.85 -20.16
CA VAL A 62 21.64 23.58 -20.54
C VAL A 62 21.66 23.35 -22.06
N ASP A 63 22.24 24.30 -22.79
CA ASP A 63 22.53 24.10 -24.21
C ASP A 63 23.65 23.08 -24.35
N LEU A 64 23.28 21.82 -24.60
CA LEU A 64 24.22 20.73 -24.81
C LEU A 64 24.64 20.61 -26.27
N ARG A 65 24.34 21.58 -27.15
CA ARG A 65 24.67 21.46 -28.57
C ARG A 65 26.19 21.39 -28.79
N PRO A 66 26.68 20.45 -29.63
CA PRO A 66 28.09 20.39 -29.98
C PRO A 66 28.51 21.63 -30.77
N HIS A 67 29.66 22.21 -30.42
CA HIS A 67 30.21 23.41 -31.07
C HIS A 67 31.28 23.08 -32.13
N SER A 68 31.80 21.84 -32.15
CA SER A 68 32.77 21.34 -33.11
C SER A 68 32.33 20.01 -33.75
N LYS A 69 32.98 19.60 -34.84
CA LYS A 69 32.70 18.31 -35.49
C LYS A 69 33.16 17.13 -34.63
N GLU A 70 34.27 17.32 -33.93
CA GLU A 70 34.85 16.37 -32.99
C GLU A 70 33.89 16.11 -31.81
N ASP A 71 33.26 17.16 -31.27
CA ASP A 71 32.26 17.06 -30.20
C ASP A 71 30.96 16.39 -30.68
N GLY A 72 30.62 16.54 -31.97
CA GLY A 72 29.37 16.03 -32.55
C GLY A 72 29.23 14.51 -32.43
N SER A 73 30.32 13.75 -32.62
CA SER A 73 30.28 12.29 -32.50
C SER A 73 30.09 11.84 -31.05
N ALA A 74 30.79 12.49 -30.11
CA ALA A 74 30.66 12.19 -28.68
C ALA A 74 29.26 12.55 -28.16
N TRP A 75 28.74 13.70 -28.60
CA TRP A 75 27.39 14.15 -28.28
C TRP A 75 26.33 13.18 -28.78
N GLN A 76 26.40 12.76 -30.05
CA GLN A 76 25.41 11.85 -30.63
C GLN A 76 25.40 10.50 -29.91
N SER A 77 26.59 9.99 -29.57
CA SER A 77 26.72 8.74 -28.79
C SER A 77 26.15 8.89 -27.39
N GLY A 78 26.50 9.97 -26.68
CA GLY A 78 26.01 10.24 -25.33
C GLY A 78 24.50 10.47 -25.29
N TYR A 79 23.96 11.21 -26.27
CA TYR A 79 22.52 11.44 -26.40
C TYR A 79 21.75 10.13 -26.66
N SER A 80 22.23 9.32 -27.60
CA SER A 80 21.60 8.02 -27.89
C SER A 80 21.63 7.09 -26.67
N GLU A 81 22.69 7.10 -25.88
CA GLU A 81 22.79 6.27 -24.69
C GLU A 81 21.92 6.80 -23.55
N GLY A 82 21.99 8.11 -23.29
CA GLY A 82 21.16 8.79 -22.30
C GLY A 82 19.67 8.62 -22.57
N GLN A 83 19.24 8.66 -23.84
CA GLN A 83 17.85 8.40 -24.22
C GLN A 83 17.43 6.96 -23.89
N LYS A 84 18.26 5.95 -24.18
CA LYS A 84 17.95 4.55 -23.85
C LYS A 84 17.84 4.34 -22.35
N VAL A 85 18.78 4.90 -21.58
CA VAL A 85 18.77 4.84 -20.12
C VAL A 85 17.52 5.53 -19.56
N GLY A 86 17.20 6.74 -20.02
CA GLY A 86 16.02 7.47 -19.57
C GLY A 86 14.70 6.74 -19.86
N ILE A 87 14.58 6.11 -21.04
CA ILE A 87 13.40 5.28 -21.37
C ILE A 87 13.31 4.06 -20.43
N ALA A 88 14.42 3.39 -20.16
CA ALA A 88 14.45 2.23 -19.27
C ALA A 88 14.07 2.62 -17.83
N GLU A 89 14.59 3.74 -17.33
CA GLU A 89 14.29 4.27 -16.00
C GLU A 89 12.81 4.68 -15.88
N ALA A 90 12.29 5.44 -16.84
CA ALA A 90 10.88 5.83 -16.87
C ALA A 90 9.94 4.62 -16.87
N ARG A 91 10.30 3.56 -17.61
CA ARG A 91 9.55 2.30 -17.62
C ARG A 91 9.60 1.59 -16.27
N SER A 92 10.78 1.47 -15.66
CA SER A 92 10.90 0.86 -14.32
C SER A 92 10.06 1.60 -13.29
N TYR A 93 10.11 2.94 -13.30
CA TYR A 93 9.29 3.78 -12.45
C TYR A 93 7.79 3.53 -12.66
N PHE A 94 7.34 3.46 -13.93
CA PHE A 94 5.94 3.16 -14.24
C PHE A 94 5.50 1.82 -13.66
N GLU A 95 6.29 0.78 -13.89
CA GLU A 95 5.97 -0.57 -13.45
C GLU A 95 5.93 -0.67 -11.91
N GLU A 96 6.80 0.07 -11.20
CA GLU A 96 6.76 0.19 -9.75
C GLU A 96 5.50 0.91 -9.25
N ALA A 97 5.15 2.02 -9.90
CA ALA A 97 3.95 2.79 -9.59
C ALA A 97 2.68 1.97 -9.80
N GLU A 98 2.60 1.21 -10.91
CA GLU A 98 1.51 0.30 -11.22
C GLU A 98 1.42 -0.82 -10.18
N ARG A 99 2.54 -1.48 -9.84
CA ARG A 99 2.58 -2.51 -8.80
C ARG A 99 2.08 -1.98 -7.46
N ARG A 100 2.47 -0.77 -7.08
CA ARG A 100 2.01 -0.10 -5.85
C ARG A 100 0.50 0.15 -5.89
N MET A 101 -0.01 0.70 -6.99
CA MET A 101 -1.44 0.97 -7.19
C MET A 101 -2.27 -0.31 -7.08
N ARG A 102 -1.87 -1.36 -7.79
CA ARG A 102 -2.56 -2.66 -7.77
C ARG A 102 -2.57 -3.27 -6.37
N ARG A 103 -1.41 -3.29 -5.69
CA ARG A 103 -1.29 -3.79 -4.32
C ARG A 103 -2.22 -3.06 -3.35
N ASP A 104 -2.27 -1.73 -3.43
CA ASP A 104 -3.10 -0.92 -2.54
C ASP A 104 -4.59 -1.14 -2.84
N TYR A 105 -4.99 -1.20 -4.11
CA TYR A 105 -6.35 -1.49 -4.53
C TYR A 105 -6.83 -2.87 -4.05
N GLU A 106 -6.07 -3.92 -4.38
CA GLU A 106 -6.37 -5.29 -3.96
C GLU A 106 -6.33 -5.44 -2.44
N GLY A 107 -5.42 -4.75 -1.76
CA GLY A 107 -5.30 -4.83 -0.31
C GLY A 107 -6.43 -4.12 0.43
N MET A 108 -6.99 -3.04 -0.12
CA MET A 108 -8.22 -2.43 0.40
C MET A 108 -9.44 -3.32 0.15
N ALA A 109 -9.52 -3.99 -1.00
CA ALA A 109 -10.59 -4.96 -1.27
C ALA A 109 -10.53 -6.15 -0.30
N ARG A 110 -9.31 -6.69 -0.08
CA ARG A 110 -9.05 -7.77 0.89
C ARG A 110 -9.42 -7.34 2.31
N TYR A 111 -9.13 -6.10 2.71
CA TYR A 111 -9.57 -5.58 3.99
C TYR A 111 -11.10 -5.67 4.16
N HIS A 112 -11.87 -5.26 3.15
CA HIS A 112 -13.32 -5.32 3.22
C HIS A 112 -13.85 -6.76 3.34
N ASP A 113 -13.25 -7.71 2.60
CA ASP A 113 -13.59 -9.13 2.73
C ASP A 113 -13.28 -9.65 4.15
N LEU A 114 -12.09 -9.40 4.68
CA LEU A 114 -11.71 -9.83 6.04
C LEU A 114 -12.59 -9.18 7.11
N ALA A 115 -12.94 -7.90 6.95
CA ALA A 115 -13.83 -7.21 7.87
C ALA A 115 -15.26 -7.80 7.86
N SER A 116 -15.76 -8.19 6.68
CA SER A 116 -17.07 -8.85 6.55
C SER A 116 -17.12 -10.22 7.25
N ARG A 117 -15.98 -10.89 7.37
CA ARG A 117 -15.81 -12.16 8.08
C ARG A 117 -15.47 -12.01 9.57
N GLY A 118 -15.33 -10.78 10.07
CA GLY A 118 -14.93 -10.51 11.45
C GLY A 118 -13.45 -10.78 11.77
N ALA A 119 -12.60 -10.99 10.75
CA ALA A 119 -11.17 -11.21 10.89
C ALA A 119 -10.38 -9.93 11.20
N VAL A 120 -10.90 -8.76 10.78
CA VAL A 120 -10.29 -7.45 11.05
C VAL A 120 -11.38 -6.50 11.54
N SER A 121 -11.04 -5.68 12.54
CA SER A 121 -11.95 -4.66 13.07
C SER A 121 -12.17 -3.49 12.10
N MET A 122 -13.35 -2.88 12.17
CA MET A 122 -13.64 -1.64 11.46
C MET A 122 -13.02 -0.44 12.18
N PRO A 123 -12.52 0.60 11.46
CA PRO A 123 -12.02 1.80 12.09
C PRO A 123 -13.16 2.52 12.80
N VAL A 124 -12.93 2.96 14.03
CA VAL A 124 -13.88 3.83 14.75
C VAL A 124 -13.41 5.26 14.59
N ALA A 125 -14.27 6.13 14.06
CA ALA A 125 -14.00 7.55 13.90
C ALA A 125 -14.92 8.40 14.77
N SER A 126 -14.36 9.47 15.33
CA SER A 126 -15.10 10.53 16.01
C SER A 126 -15.33 11.67 15.04
N GLN A 127 -16.57 12.12 14.94
CA GLN A 127 -16.97 13.31 14.22
C GLN A 127 -17.42 14.37 15.22
N LYS A 128 -16.88 15.59 15.10
CA LYS A 128 -17.30 16.76 15.88
C LYS A 128 -17.76 17.84 14.92
N SER A 129 -18.97 18.35 15.10
CA SER A 129 -19.51 19.47 14.33
C SER A 129 -19.64 20.71 15.21
N LYS A 130 -19.48 21.89 14.61
CA LYS A 130 -19.79 23.17 15.26
C LYS A 130 -20.53 24.07 14.28
N ALA A 131 -21.61 24.67 14.74
CA ALA A 131 -22.42 25.57 13.91
C ALA A 131 -21.66 26.84 13.52
N LEU A 132 -20.83 27.37 14.42
CA LEU A 132 -19.98 28.54 14.19
C LEU A 132 -18.68 28.40 15.00
N GLN A 133 -17.55 28.74 14.39
CA GLN A 133 -16.27 28.96 15.06
C GLN A 133 -15.65 30.25 14.57
N ILE A 134 -15.21 31.09 15.48
CA ILE A 134 -14.45 32.30 15.16
C ILE A 134 -13.03 32.11 15.69
N SER A 135 -12.02 32.45 14.90
CA SER A 135 -10.62 32.39 15.31
C SER A 135 -10.34 33.38 16.44
N LYS A 136 -9.31 33.12 17.26
CA LYS A 136 -8.99 33.97 18.42
C LYS A 136 -8.67 35.42 18.04
N ASP A 137 -8.13 35.64 16.85
CA ASP A 137 -7.83 36.96 16.28
C ASP A 137 -9.03 37.60 15.55
N GLY A 138 -10.17 36.93 15.48
CA GLY A 138 -11.40 37.42 14.85
C GLY A 138 -11.38 37.48 13.32
N ARG A 139 -10.28 37.06 12.68
CA ARG A 139 -10.09 37.19 11.22
C ARG A 139 -10.73 36.07 10.41
N VAL A 140 -11.07 34.94 11.04
CA VAL A 140 -11.63 33.77 10.38
C VAL A 140 -12.89 33.33 11.09
N ALA A 141 -13.99 33.19 10.34
CA ALA A 141 -15.23 32.59 10.80
C ALA A 141 -15.55 31.35 9.97
N LEU A 142 -15.74 30.20 10.63
CA LEU A 142 -16.14 28.94 10.03
C LEU A 142 -17.58 28.63 10.44
N ARG A 143 -18.47 28.44 9.46
CA ARG A 143 -19.86 28.04 9.69
C ARG A 143 -20.03 26.57 9.33
N GLY A 144 -20.67 25.80 10.20
CA GLY A 144 -20.94 24.38 9.98
C GLY A 144 -19.68 23.52 9.88
N SER A 145 -18.62 23.86 10.62
CA SER A 145 -17.37 23.11 10.57
C SER A 145 -17.55 21.69 11.10
N GLN A 146 -16.89 20.71 10.45
CA GLN A 146 -16.87 19.32 10.86
C GLN A 146 -15.43 18.82 10.94
N THR A 147 -15.10 18.07 11.98
CA THR A 147 -13.79 17.45 12.17
C THR A 147 -13.98 15.95 12.34
N ILE A 148 -13.31 15.17 11.49
CA ILE A 148 -13.33 13.71 11.52
C ILE A 148 -11.94 13.23 11.96
N LYS A 149 -11.89 12.34 12.96
CA LYS A 149 -10.64 11.76 13.47
C LYS A 149 -10.83 10.27 13.71
N ILE A 150 -9.90 9.44 13.23
CA ILE A 150 -9.86 8.01 13.59
C ILE A 150 -9.43 7.92 15.06
N VAL A 151 -10.26 7.26 15.88
CA VAL A 151 -10.02 7.02 17.31
C VAL A 151 -9.43 5.64 17.53
N VAL A 152 -9.91 4.64 16.78
CA VAL A 152 -9.43 3.26 16.86
C VAL A 152 -9.02 2.79 15.47
N SER A 153 -7.76 2.36 15.37
CA SER A 153 -7.21 1.78 14.15
C SER A 153 -7.64 0.31 13.99
N PRO A 154 -7.86 -0.16 12.75
CA PRO A 154 -8.13 -1.56 12.47
C PRO A 154 -7.01 -2.49 12.96
N THR A 155 -7.39 -3.62 13.54
CA THR A 155 -6.49 -4.68 14.01
C THR A 155 -7.07 -6.06 13.68
N PHE A 156 -6.20 -7.06 13.53
CA PHE A 156 -6.63 -8.45 13.35
C PHE A 156 -7.28 -8.97 14.64
N ASN A 157 -8.35 -9.74 14.48
CA ASN A 157 -9.07 -10.34 15.58
C ASN A 157 -8.58 -11.77 15.82
N GLY A 158 -7.80 -11.97 16.90
CA GLY A 158 -7.30 -13.29 17.27
C GLY A 158 -8.36 -14.30 17.72
N LYS A 159 -9.59 -13.86 18.00
CA LYS A 159 -10.73 -14.75 18.30
C LYS A 159 -11.47 -15.22 17.05
N ALA A 160 -11.17 -14.65 15.89
CA ALA A 160 -11.77 -15.10 14.64
C ALA A 160 -11.23 -16.48 14.27
N GLY A 161 -12.11 -17.37 13.82
CA GLY A 161 -11.71 -18.70 13.35
C GLY A 161 -10.86 -18.63 12.08
N ALA A 162 -10.12 -19.70 11.77
CA ALA A 162 -9.26 -19.77 10.59
C ALA A 162 -10.01 -19.53 9.27
N SER A 163 -11.29 -19.91 9.18
CA SER A 163 -12.15 -19.65 8.01
C SER A 163 -12.37 -18.17 7.69
N ALA A 164 -12.14 -17.28 8.67
CA ALA A 164 -12.18 -15.84 8.46
C ALA A 164 -10.93 -15.30 7.74
N PHE A 165 -9.89 -16.11 7.58
CA PHE A 165 -8.61 -15.79 6.95
C PHE A 165 -8.36 -16.69 5.71
N PRO A 166 -9.07 -16.44 4.59
CA PRO A 166 -8.96 -17.29 3.41
C PRO A 166 -7.59 -17.16 2.73
N VAL A 167 -6.87 -18.27 2.60
CA VAL A 167 -5.56 -18.34 1.91
C VAL A 167 -5.64 -18.91 0.49
N GLY A 168 -6.85 -19.06 -0.06
CA GLY A 168 -7.12 -19.65 -1.38
C GLY A 168 -7.08 -21.18 -1.35
N SER A 169 -6.96 -21.82 -2.52
CA SER A 169 -7.02 -23.29 -2.69
C SER A 169 -5.96 -24.10 -1.92
N ALA A 170 -5.03 -23.43 -1.23
CA ALA A 170 -4.05 -24.03 -0.33
C ALA A 170 -4.64 -24.52 1.00
N ASP A 171 -5.90 -24.17 1.33
CA ASP A 171 -6.61 -24.73 2.50
C ASP A 171 -6.77 -26.27 2.44
N VAL A 172 -6.51 -26.89 1.29
CA VAL A 172 -6.77 -28.32 1.04
C VAL A 172 -5.50 -29.19 1.12
N THR A 173 -4.30 -28.66 0.90
CA THR A 173 -3.11 -29.50 0.60
C THR A 173 -2.14 -29.73 1.75
N MET A 174 -2.31 -29.08 2.91
CA MET A 174 -1.52 -29.38 4.12
C MET A 174 -2.31 -30.20 5.15
N ARG A 175 -3.25 -31.04 4.68
CA ARG A 175 -3.66 -32.21 5.44
C ARG A 175 -2.56 -33.26 5.36
N ASN A 176 -1.90 -33.52 6.50
CA ASN A 176 -1.04 -34.67 6.75
C ASN A 176 0.27 -34.79 5.95
N VAL A 177 1.30 -34.04 6.34
CA VAL A 177 2.65 -34.67 6.40
C VAL A 177 2.85 -35.07 7.86
N PRO A 178 2.70 -36.36 8.23
CA PRO A 178 2.91 -36.79 9.61
C PRO A 178 4.38 -36.56 9.98
N VAL A 179 4.63 -35.59 10.85
CA VAL A 179 5.89 -35.53 11.58
C VAL A 179 5.72 -36.43 12.80
N PRO A 180 6.63 -37.39 13.05
CA PRO A 180 6.56 -38.19 14.27
C PRO A 180 6.68 -37.27 15.50
N ILE A 181 5.57 -37.09 16.21
CA ILE A 181 5.52 -36.34 17.46
C ILE A 181 6.07 -37.25 18.55
N ALA A 182 7.11 -36.81 19.26
CA ALA A 182 7.57 -37.50 20.46
C ALA A 182 6.42 -37.50 21.49
N LYS A 183 5.89 -38.68 21.82
CA LYS A 183 4.93 -38.82 22.92
C LYS A 183 5.67 -38.49 24.21
N GLY A 184 5.20 -37.49 24.95
CA GLY A 184 5.72 -37.17 26.28
C GLY A 184 5.60 -38.38 27.20
N GLN A 185 6.66 -38.63 27.99
CA GLN A 185 6.59 -39.46 29.19
C GLN A 185 5.95 -38.67 30.33
#